data_AF-D5GGI7-F1
#
_entry.id   AF-D5GGI7-F1
#
_cell.length_a   1.000
_cell.length_b   1.000
_cell.length_c   1.000
_cell.angle_alpha   90.00
_cell.angle_beta   90.00
_cell.angle_gamma   90.00
#
_symmetry.space_group_name_H-M   'P 1'
#
loop_
_entity.id
_entity.type
_entity.pdbx_description
1 polymer ?
#
loop_
_entity_poly.entity_id
_entity_poly.type
_entity_poly.pdbx_seq_one_letter_code
_entity_poly.pdbx_strand_id
1 'polypeptide(L)'
;MTPLPGVTTLQADITHPSTLPLLLRHLGNKPADLVISDGAPDVTGLHDLDEYIQSQLLLAALNLATCVLKPGGGFVAKIFRGRDVAIVFAQLRCLFDRVTCAKPRSSRGSSIEAFVVCEGYSPPAGFKPSLEAPLGLGTDVKEIELGEMEGGEDGDRDTQEARYIAPFIACGDLSEFDSDATYALPEVDEFGQKWKSRDPIQPPTAPPYKTALEMRRQLGGGGLSTS
;
A
#
# COMPACT_ATOMS: atom_id res chain seq x y z
N MET A 1 -16.79 -7.78 -0.60
CA MET A 1 -16.07 -8.37 0.54
C MET A 1 -17.10 -9.03 1.46
N THR A 2 -16.87 -10.25 1.93
CA THR A 2 -17.76 -10.90 2.91
C THR A 2 -17.68 -10.15 4.24
N PRO A 3 -18.81 -9.85 4.90
CA PRO A 3 -18.79 -9.14 6.18
C PRO A 3 -17.95 -9.86 7.24
N LEU A 4 -17.15 -9.11 8.00
CA LEU A 4 -16.33 -9.64 9.09
C LEU A 4 -16.87 -9.13 10.43
N PRO A 5 -16.97 -9.98 11.47
CA PRO A 5 -17.39 -9.54 12.81
C PRO A 5 -16.51 -8.41 13.33
N GLY A 6 -17.13 -7.35 13.86
CA GLY A 6 -16.41 -6.17 14.38
C GLY A 6 -15.86 -5.22 13.31
N VAL A 7 -16.07 -5.50 12.02
CA VAL A 7 -15.59 -4.67 10.90
C VAL A 7 -16.77 -4.10 10.14
N THR A 8 -16.83 -2.78 10.02
CA THR A 8 -17.76 -2.11 9.11
C THR A 8 -17.15 -2.04 7.71
N THR A 9 -17.75 -2.73 6.74
CA THR A 9 -17.29 -2.71 5.35
C THR A 9 -18.09 -1.71 4.53
N LEU A 10 -17.42 -0.79 3.83
CA LEU A 10 -18.04 0.15 2.90
C LEU A 10 -17.61 -0.21 1.47
N GLN A 11 -18.59 -0.34 0.57
CA GLN A 11 -18.32 -0.41 -0.86
C GLN A 11 -18.46 0.99 -1.44
N ALA A 12 -17.33 1.65 -1.63
CA ALA A 12 -17.26 3.02 -2.15
C ALA A 12 -15.94 3.22 -2.92
N ASP A 13 -15.92 4.25 -3.75
CA ASP A 13 -14.72 4.69 -4.46
C ASP A 13 -13.98 5.73 -3.60
N ILE A 14 -12.72 5.46 -3.25
CA ILE A 14 -11.92 6.34 -2.38
C ILE A 14 -11.66 7.73 -2.99
N THR A 15 -11.82 7.88 -4.31
CA THR A 15 -11.66 9.15 -5.04
C THR A 15 -12.95 9.96 -5.11
N HIS A 16 -14.10 9.34 -4.87
CA HIS A 16 -15.39 9.99 -5.06
C HIS A 16 -15.75 10.86 -3.84
N PRO A 17 -16.17 12.14 -4.02
CA PRO A 17 -16.46 13.05 -2.90
C PRO A 17 -17.52 12.55 -1.92
N SER A 18 -18.46 11.71 -2.36
CA SER A 18 -19.49 11.13 -1.49
C SER A 18 -18.95 10.12 -0.46
N THR A 19 -17.74 9.62 -0.64
CA THR A 19 -17.13 8.61 0.23
C THR A 19 -16.74 9.19 1.59
N LEU A 20 -16.23 10.42 1.62
CA LEU A 20 -15.79 11.05 2.87
C LEU A 20 -16.95 11.25 3.87
N PRO A 21 -18.12 11.80 3.50
CA PRO A 21 -19.27 11.88 4.40
C PRO A 21 -19.75 10.52 4.93
N LEU A 22 -19.72 9.49 4.08
CA LEU A 22 -20.07 8.12 4.48
C LEU A 22 -19.09 7.58 5.51
N LEU A 23 -17.79 7.75 5.28
CA LEU A 23 -16.73 7.31 6.18
C LEU A 23 -16.81 8.03 7.53
N LEU A 24 -16.95 9.36 7.54
CA LEU A 24 -17.04 10.17 8.76
C LEU A 24 -18.26 9.80 9.61
N ARG A 25 -19.41 9.49 8.98
CA ARG A 25 -20.59 8.99 9.68
C ARG A 25 -20.29 7.71 10.47
N HIS A 26 -19.55 6.78 9.88
CA HIS A 26 -19.17 5.52 10.53
C HIS A 26 -18.08 5.69 11.59
N LEU A 27 -17.21 6.70 11.44
CA LEU A 27 -16.23 7.08 12.47
C LEU A 27 -16.84 7.94 13.61
N GLY A 28 -18.13 8.30 13.52
CA GLY A 28 -18.79 9.17 14.49
C GLY A 28 -18.21 10.59 14.50
N ASN A 29 -17.79 11.09 13.33
CA ASN A 29 -17.10 12.37 13.13
C ASN A 29 -15.81 12.51 13.95
N LYS A 30 -15.21 11.40 14.37
CA LYS A 30 -13.89 11.38 14.99
C LYS A 30 -12.83 11.11 13.93
N PRO A 31 -11.65 11.72 14.05
CA PRO A 31 -10.55 11.39 13.17
C PRO A 31 -10.02 9.98 13.48
N ALA A 32 -9.43 9.34 12.47
CA ALA A 32 -8.78 8.05 12.56
C ALA A 32 -7.38 8.17 13.18
N ASP A 33 -7.01 7.20 14.00
CA ASP A 33 -5.66 7.07 14.55
C ASP A 33 -4.65 6.55 13.52
N LEU A 34 -5.11 5.65 12.65
CA LEU A 34 -4.31 4.93 11.67
C LEU A 34 -5.15 4.67 10.41
N VAL A 35 -4.56 4.93 9.25
CA VAL A 35 -5.12 4.55 7.94
C VAL A 35 -4.15 3.59 7.26
N ILE A 36 -4.66 2.48 6.73
CA ILE A 36 -3.86 1.45 6.06
C ILE A 36 -4.40 1.24 4.64
N SER A 37 -3.50 1.16 3.65
CA SER A 37 -3.82 0.84 2.26
C SER A 37 -2.94 -0.28 1.71
N ASP A 38 -3.53 -1.46 1.50
CA ASP A 38 -2.86 -2.60 0.84
C ASP A 38 -3.21 -2.69 -0.66
N GLY A 39 -3.78 -1.63 -1.23
CA GLY A 39 -4.23 -1.60 -2.61
C GLY A 39 -3.08 -1.78 -3.61
N ALA A 40 -3.31 -2.65 -4.61
CA ALA A 40 -2.43 -2.82 -5.76
C ALA A 40 -3.28 -2.96 -7.03
N PRO A 41 -2.88 -2.31 -8.15
CA PRO A 41 -3.51 -2.52 -9.44
C PRO A 41 -3.15 -3.91 -10.00
N ASP A 42 -3.88 -4.34 -11.02
CA ASP A 42 -3.48 -5.49 -11.82
C ASP A 42 -2.13 -5.20 -12.50
N VAL A 43 -1.12 -6.02 -12.23
CA VAL A 43 0.21 -5.86 -12.80
C VAL A 43 0.19 -6.18 -14.29
N THR A 44 0.66 -5.23 -15.09
CA THR A 44 0.74 -5.35 -16.56
C THR A 44 2.02 -6.06 -17.00
N GLY A 45 3.05 -6.06 -16.15
CA GLY A 45 4.40 -6.54 -16.47
C GLY A 45 5.30 -5.45 -17.06
N LEU A 46 4.75 -4.26 -17.32
CA LEU A 46 5.52 -3.07 -17.66
C LEU A 46 5.82 -2.31 -16.38
N HIS A 47 7.00 -2.54 -15.80
CA HIS A 47 7.37 -2.05 -14.47
C HIS A 47 7.18 -0.54 -14.28
N ASP A 48 7.54 0.28 -15.27
CA ASP A 48 7.39 1.74 -15.20
C ASP A 48 5.91 2.16 -15.12
N LEU A 49 5.03 1.48 -15.87
CA LEU A 49 3.59 1.73 -15.85
C LEU A 49 2.96 1.24 -14.55
N ASP A 50 3.36 0.05 -14.09
CA ASP A 50 2.86 -0.53 -12.84
C ASP A 50 3.27 0.33 -11.63
N GLU A 51 4.50 0.87 -11.60
CA GLU A 51 4.97 1.82 -10.60
C GLU A 51 4.17 3.13 -10.62
N TYR A 52 3.91 3.67 -11.81
CA TYR A 52 3.12 4.89 -11.95
C TYR A 52 1.69 4.70 -11.44
N ILE A 53 1.01 3.62 -11.84
CA ILE A 53 -0.37 3.34 -11.41
C ILE A 53 -0.42 3.09 -9.89
N GLN A 54 0.54 2.35 -9.33
CA GLN A 54 0.65 2.16 -7.88
C GLN A 54 0.82 3.49 -7.15
N SER A 55 1.62 4.40 -7.69
CA SER A 55 1.83 5.73 -7.11
C SER A 55 0.57 6.59 -7.16
N GLN A 56 -0.21 6.53 -8.25
CA GLN A 56 -1.51 7.21 -8.33
C GLN A 56 -2.51 6.67 -7.29
N LEU A 57 -2.55 5.34 -7.09
CA LEU A 57 -3.39 4.72 -6.07
C LEU A 57 -2.97 5.13 -4.65
N LEU A 58 -1.67 5.21 -4.40
CA LEU A 58 -1.12 5.71 -3.14
C LEU A 58 -1.54 7.16 -2.88
N LEU A 59 -1.42 8.05 -3.88
CA LEU A 59 -1.82 9.45 -3.75
C LEU A 59 -3.32 9.60 -3.50
N ALA A 60 -4.16 8.82 -4.17
CA ALA A 60 -5.59 8.78 -3.90
C ALA A 60 -5.91 8.34 -2.46
N ALA A 61 -5.25 7.28 -1.99
CA ALA A 61 -5.40 6.79 -0.63
C ALA A 61 -4.90 7.83 0.41
N LEU A 62 -3.77 8.48 0.14
CA LEU A 62 -3.23 9.56 0.96
C LEU A 62 -4.19 10.74 1.03
N ASN A 63 -4.80 11.13 -0.09
CA ASN A 63 -5.75 12.24 -0.13
C ASN A 63 -6.99 11.98 0.73
N LEU A 64 -7.50 10.74 0.74
CA LEU A 64 -8.55 10.36 1.68
C LEU A 64 -8.03 10.32 3.12
N ALA A 65 -6.82 9.82 3.34
CA ALA A 65 -6.20 9.73 4.66
C ALA A 65 -6.03 11.11 5.30
N THR A 66 -5.56 12.12 4.56
CA THR A 66 -5.41 13.49 5.08
C THR A 66 -6.74 14.13 5.50
N CYS A 67 -7.86 13.72 4.90
CA CYS A 67 -9.19 14.18 5.30
C CYS A 67 -9.67 13.58 6.63
N VAL A 68 -9.15 12.41 7.03
CA VAL A 68 -9.67 11.66 8.18
C VAL A 68 -8.67 11.43 9.29
N LEU A 69 -7.37 11.57 9.05
CA LEU A 69 -6.33 11.34 10.06
C LEU A 69 -6.33 12.44 11.13
N LYS A 70 -6.11 12.03 12.38
CA LYS A 70 -5.86 12.97 13.46
C LYS A 70 -4.43 13.55 13.36
N PRO A 71 -4.17 14.75 13.87
CA PRO A 71 -2.80 15.21 14.10
C PRO A 71 -2.01 14.19 14.93
N GLY A 72 -0.79 13.88 14.48
CA GLY A 72 0.05 12.83 15.06
C GLY A 72 -0.33 11.40 14.66
N GLY A 73 -1.36 11.20 13.83
CA GLY A 73 -1.80 9.90 13.34
C GLY A 73 -0.81 9.21 12.40
N GLY A 74 -1.07 7.95 12.09
CA GLY A 74 -0.23 7.12 11.20
C GLY A 74 -0.87 6.78 9.87
N PHE A 75 -0.04 6.60 8.84
CA PHE A 75 -0.47 6.11 7.53
C PHE A 75 0.49 5.02 7.06
N VAL A 76 -0.06 3.86 6.67
CA VAL A 76 0.72 2.74 6.14
C VAL A 76 0.17 2.36 4.79
N ALA A 77 1.03 2.26 3.77
CA ALA A 77 0.56 1.91 2.44
C ALA A 77 1.54 1.07 1.65
N LYS A 78 1.02 0.20 0.79
CA LYS A 78 1.80 -0.55 -0.18
C LYS A 78 2.37 0.38 -1.25
N ILE A 79 3.64 0.15 -1.60
CA ILE A 79 4.36 0.87 -2.64
C ILE A 79 5.13 -0.13 -3.52
N PHE A 80 5.42 0.28 -4.75
CA PHE A 80 6.44 -0.37 -5.57
C PHE A 80 7.71 0.46 -5.47
N ARG A 81 8.78 -0.14 -4.95
CA ARG A 81 10.08 0.50 -4.76
C ARG A 81 10.85 0.51 -6.07
N GLY A 82 10.36 1.28 -7.03
CA GLY A 82 10.98 1.48 -8.33
C GLY A 82 11.83 2.75 -8.39
N ARG A 83 11.91 3.36 -9.57
CA ARG A 83 12.85 4.45 -9.86
C ARG A 83 12.47 5.75 -9.17
N ASP A 84 11.19 6.06 -9.07
CA ASP A 84 10.68 7.38 -8.71
C ASP A 84 10.13 7.43 -7.26
N VAL A 85 10.31 6.34 -6.52
CA VAL A 85 9.87 6.20 -5.11
C VAL A 85 10.42 7.31 -4.18
N ALA A 86 11.59 7.87 -4.49
CA ALA A 86 12.18 8.95 -3.70
C ALA A 86 11.36 10.25 -3.73
N ILE A 87 10.65 10.50 -4.83
CA ILE A 87 9.75 11.66 -4.98
C ILE A 87 8.52 11.47 -4.08
N VAL A 88 7.97 10.25 -4.08
CA VAL A 88 6.85 9.87 -3.20
C VAL A 88 7.25 10.05 -1.73
N PHE A 89 8.45 9.62 -1.34
CA PHE A 89 8.92 9.80 0.04
C PHE A 89 9.07 11.28 0.41
N ALA A 90 9.55 12.13 -0.50
CA ALA A 90 9.64 13.56 -0.26
C ALA A 90 8.25 14.19 -0.04
N GLN A 91 7.27 13.83 -0.87
CA GLN A 91 5.88 14.30 -0.71
C GLN A 91 5.28 13.86 0.64
N LEU A 92 5.52 12.62 1.05
CA LEU A 92 5.07 12.11 2.35
C LEU A 92 5.78 12.84 3.51
N ARG A 93 7.06 13.17 3.36
CA ARG A 93 7.83 13.87 4.40
C ARG A 93 7.33 15.28 4.68
N CYS A 94 6.64 15.90 3.73
CA CYS A 94 5.96 17.20 3.94
C CYS A 94 4.71 17.10 4.82
N LEU A 95 4.13 15.91 4.97
CA LEU A 95 2.87 15.69 5.70
C LEU A 95 3.07 14.90 7.01
N PHE A 96 4.23 14.26 7.18
CA PHE A 96 4.52 13.37 8.31
C PHE A 96 5.91 13.64 8.87
N ASP A 97 6.03 13.53 10.20
CA ASP A 97 7.29 13.72 10.92
C ASP A 97 8.33 12.66 10.56
N ARG A 98 7.88 11.40 10.41
CA ARG A 98 8.74 10.26 10.09
C ARG A 98 8.14 9.44 8.96
N VAL A 99 8.96 9.14 7.96
CA VAL A 99 8.61 8.28 6.82
C VAL A 99 9.67 7.19 6.72
N THR A 100 9.26 5.94 6.77
CA THR A 100 10.16 4.77 6.65
C THR A 100 9.65 3.81 5.60
N CYS A 101 10.56 3.08 4.96
CA CYS A 101 10.25 2.04 4.00
C CYS A 101 10.43 0.68 4.70
N ALA A 102 9.37 -0.07 4.86
CA ALA A 102 9.33 -1.36 5.52
C ALA A 102 9.16 -2.49 4.50
N LYS A 103 9.91 -3.58 4.66
CA LYS A 103 9.61 -4.84 3.96
C LYS A 103 9.48 -5.98 4.98
N PRO A 104 8.27 -6.51 5.21
CA PRO A 104 8.06 -7.60 6.13
C PRO A 104 8.54 -8.94 5.55
N ARG A 105 8.90 -9.92 6.39
CA ARG A 105 9.30 -11.28 5.95
C ARG A 105 8.21 -12.01 5.16
N SER A 106 6.95 -11.67 5.42
CA SER A 106 5.80 -12.19 4.68
C SER A 106 5.74 -11.69 3.23
N SER A 107 6.47 -10.63 2.87
CA SER A 107 6.63 -10.18 1.49
C SER A 107 7.74 -10.96 0.79
N ARG A 108 7.45 -11.45 -0.42
CA ARG A 108 8.42 -12.17 -1.26
C ARG A 108 9.68 -11.35 -1.52
N GLY A 109 10.85 -11.98 -1.43
CA GLY A 109 12.13 -11.33 -1.67
C GLY A 109 12.24 -10.76 -3.10
N SER A 110 11.74 -11.52 -4.07
CA SER A 110 11.75 -11.17 -5.50
C SER A 110 10.80 -10.04 -5.90
N SER A 111 9.86 -9.66 -5.04
CA SER A 111 8.92 -8.56 -5.32
C SER A 111 9.57 -7.19 -5.12
N ILE A 112 9.23 -6.23 -5.98
CA ILE A 112 9.54 -4.80 -5.78
C ILE A 112 8.59 -4.14 -4.77
N GLU A 113 7.61 -4.89 -4.28
CA GLU A 113 6.69 -4.46 -3.22
C GLU A 113 7.44 -4.16 -1.92
N ALA A 114 7.06 -3.04 -1.32
CA ALA A 114 7.40 -2.64 0.03
C ALA A 114 6.20 -1.88 0.63
N PHE A 115 6.31 -1.50 1.89
CA PHE A 115 5.33 -0.66 2.56
C PHE A 115 6.01 0.65 2.96
N VAL A 116 5.32 1.76 2.80
CA VAL A 116 5.70 3.01 3.46
C VAL A 116 4.96 3.09 4.79
N VAL A 117 5.69 3.44 5.85
CA VAL A 117 5.17 3.67 7.20
C VAL A 117 5.43 5.12 7.55
N CYS A 118 4.35 5.89 7.59
CA CYS A 118 4.34 7.30 7.91
C CYS A 118 3.77 7.51 9.31
N GLU A 119 4.47 8.26 10.14
CA GLU A 119 4.13 8.51 11.54
C GLU A 119 4.20 9.99 11.85
N GLY A 120 3.32 10.45 12.74
CA GLY A 120 3.27 11.85 13.14
C GLY A 120 2.67 12.72 12.05
N TYR A 121 1.39 12.50 11.69
CA TYR A 121 0.70 13.37 10.72
C TYR A 121 0.73 14.83 11.18
N SER A 122 1.47 15.66 10.45
CA SER A 122 1.74 17.07 10.75
C SER A 122 1.69 17.87 9.44
N PRO A 123 0.48 18.16 8.92
CA PRO A 123 0.34 18.93 7.68
C PRO A 123 0.82 20.38 7.85
N PRO A 124 1.32 21.03 6.78
CA PRO A 124 1.73 22.43 6.81
C PRO A 124 0.61 23.38 7.24
N ALA A 125 0.97 24.54 7.78
CA ALA A 125 0.01 25.58 8.15
C ALA A 125 -0.81 26.02 6.93
N GLY A 126 -2.14 26.07 7.07
CA GLY A 126 -3.04 26.44 5.98
C GLY A 126 -3.41 25.31 5.01
N PHE A 127 -2.81 24.12 5.15
CA PHE A 127 -3.20 22.95 4.36
C PHE A 127 -4.66 22.55 4.66
N LYS A 128 -5.49 22.49 3.61
CA LYS A 128 -6.89 22.07 3.70
C LYS A 128 -7.07 20.79 2.88
N PRO A 129 -7.24 19.62 3.51
CA PRO A 129 -7.47 18.38 2.79
C PRO A 129 -8.83 18.41 2.08
N SER A 130 -8.89 17.92 0.84
CA SER A 130 -10.12 17.85 0.06
C SER A 130 -10.06 16.72 -0.96
N LEU A 131 -11.16 15.98 -1.09
CA LEU A 131 -11.34 15.03 -2.20
C LEU A 131 -11.66 15.71 -3.53
N GLU A 132 -12.17 16.95 -3.51
CA GLU A 132 -12.52 17.71 -4.71
C GLU A 132 -11.30 18.40 -5.36
N ALA A 133 -10.27 18.68 -4.54
CA ALA A 133 -8.99 19.22 -4.98
C ALA A 133 -7.85 18.27 -4.55
N PRO A 134 -7.71 17.12 -5.23
CA PRO A 134 -6.76 16.09 -4.83
C PRO A 134 -5.31 16.56 -4.94
N LEU A 135 -4.47 16.04 -4.04
CA LEU A 135 -3.02 16.21 -4.07
C LEU A 135 -2.44 15.84 -5.46
N GLY A 136 -1.68 16.75 -6.06
CA GLY A 136 -0.86 16.46 -7.25
C GLY A 136 -1.54 16.60 -8.62
N LEU A 137 -2.79 17.05 -8.69
CA LEU A 137 -3.55 17.21 -9.96
C LEU A 137 -3.71 18.68 -10.42
N GLY A 138 -2.69 19.51 -10.16
CA GLY A 138 -2.64 20.91 -10.62
C GLY A 138 -2.70 21.97 -9.53
N THR A 139 -2.74 21.59 -8.26
CA THR A 139 -2.34 22.49 -7.16
C THR A 139 -0.83 22.63 -7.19
N ASP A 140 -0.36 23.84 -7.47
CA ASP A 140 1.03 24.23 -7.43
C ASP A 140 1.68 23.72 -6.12
N VAL A 141 2.47 22.65 -6.24
CA VAL A 141 3.34 22.15 -5.15
C VAL A 141 4.37 23.22 -4.74
N LYS A 142 4.40 24.36 -5.43
CA LYS A 142 5.15 25.57 -5.06
C LYS A 142 4.66 26.25 -3.78
N GLU A 143 3.45 25.99 -3.28
CA GLU A 143 2.95 26.64 -2.06
C GLU A 143 3.08 25.80 -0.78
N ILE A 144 3.48 24.53 -0.89
CA ILE A 144 4.09 23.86 0.26
C ILE A 144 5.52 24.38 0.29
N GLU A 145 5.72 25.52 0.94
CA GLU A 145 7.05 25.99 1.32
C GLU A 145 7.75 24.81 2.01
N LEU A 146 8.59 24.13 1.23
CA LEU A 146 9.65 23.26 1.73
C LEU A 146 10.52 24.19 2.55
N GLY A 147 10.15 24.35 3.82
CA GLY A 147 10.81 25.24 4.76
C GLY A 147 12.30 25.05 4.62
N GLU A 148 12.96 26.15 4.30
CA GLU A 148 14.40 26.28 4.14
C GLU A 148 15.10 25.51 5.26
N MET A 149 15.61 24.32 4.94
CA MET A 149 16.69 23.75 5.74
C MET A 149 17.92 24.58 5.39
N GLU A 150 18.36 25.41 6.34
CA GLU A 150 19.48 26.35 6.23
C GLU A 150 20.64 25.78 5.40
N GLY A 151 20.93 26.45 4.29
CA GLY A 151 22.05 26.16 3.43
C GLY A 151 22.33 27.32 2.47
N GLY A 152 23.19 28.25 2.91
CA GLY A 152 24.05 29.12 2.10
C GLY A 152 23.45 29.89 0.93
N GLU A 153 23.46 31.22 1.03
CA GLU A 153 23.30 32.14 -0.10
C GLU A 153 24.32 31.81 -1.21
N ASP A 154 23.87 31.28 -2.34
CA ASP A 154 24.42 31.59 -3.66
C ASP A 154 23.47 31.10 -4.76
N GLY A 155 23.17 32.00 -5.70
CA GLY A 155 22.18 31.78 -6.74
C GLY A 155 22.63 30.76 -7.79
N ASP A 156 21.89 29.67 -7.89
CA ASP A 156 21.62 28.98 -9.15
C ASP A 156 20.23 28.35 -9.10
N ARG A 157 19.33 28.74 -10.00
CA ARG A 157 17.96 28.20 -10.08
C ARG A 157 17.99 26.91 -10.89
N ASP A 158 18.58 25.88 -10.29
CA ASP A 158 18.36 24.51 -10.71
C ASP A 158 17.30 23.92 -9.79
N THR A 159 16.11 23.65 -10.33
CA THR A 159 15.07 22.87 -9.64
C THR A 159 15.58 21.45 -9.44
N GLN A 160 16.46 21.25 -8.44
CA GLN A 160 16.76 19.94 -7.94
C GLN A 160 15.46 19.36 -7.40
N GLU A 161 14.91 18.37 -8.11
CA GLU A 161 13.88 17.49 -7.58
C GLU A 161 14.32 17.05 -6.19
N ALA A 162 13.67 17.55 -5.14
CA ALA A 162 14.00 17.19 -3.78
C ALA A 162 13.72 15.69 -3.60
N ARG A 163 14.76 14.86 -3.75
CA ARG A 163 14.69 13.42 -3.57
C ARG A 163 15.01 13.11 -2.12
N TYR A 164 14.05 12.52 -1.41
CA TYR A 164 14.24 12.07 -0.04
C TYR A 164 14.38 10.54 -0.02
N ILE A 165 15.37 10.04 0.73
CA ILE A 165 15.58 8.60 0.92
C ILE A 165 15.04 8.24 2.30
N ALA A 166 13.90 7.54 2.33
CA ALA A 166 13.34 7.02 3.57
C ALA A 166 14.23 5.89 4.13
N PRO A 167 14.49 5.85 5.45
CA PRO A 167 15.17 4.74 6.09
C PRO A 167 14.46 3.40 5.81
N PHE A 168 15.24 2.36 5.53
CA PHE A 168 14.71 1.03 5.26
C PHE A 168 14.71 0.16 6.53
N ILE A 169 13.59 -0.51 6.80
CA ILE A 169 13.39 -1.37 7.96
C ILE A 169 12.95 -2.77 7.47
N ALA A 170 13.68 -3.80 7.88
CA ALA A 170 13.19 -5.16 7.78
C ALA A 170 12.23 -5.42 8.97
N CYS A 171 11.02 -5.87 8.68
CA CYS A 171 9.99 -6.09 9.71
C CYS A 171 9.73 -7.59 9.92
N GLY A 172 9.39 -7.95 11.16
CA GLY A 172 9.06 -9.30 11.59
C GLY A 172 10.05 -9.86 12.62
N ASP A 173 9.67 -10.96 13.26
CA ASP A 173 10.55 -11.72 14.16
C ASP A 173 11.45 -12.71 13.40
N LEU A 174 12.58 -13.08 13.99
CA LEU A 174 13.50 -14.10 13.48
C LEU A 174 12.84 -15.48 13.41
N SER A 175 11.79 -15.72 14.19
CA SER A 175 11.04 -16.98 14.23
C SER A 175 9.92 -17.09 13.18
N GLU A 176 9.64 -16.03 12.43
CA GLU A 176 8.53 -16.01 11.46
C GLU A 176 8.77 -16.89 10.23
N PHE A 177 7.66 -17.33 9.63
CA PHE A 177 7.64 -18.04 8.36
C PHE A 177 8.19 -17.15 7.23
N ASP A 178 9.24 -17.64 6.58
CA ASP A 178 9.78 -17.11 5.33
C ASP A 178 8.80 -17.32 4.16
N SER A 179 8.44 -16.23 3.48
CA SER A 179 7.53 -16.25 2.33
C SER A 179 8.07 -17.00 1.10
N ASP A 180 9.38 -17.21 1.01
CA ASP A 180 10.02 -17.95 -0.08
C ASP A 180 10.26 -19.44 0.26
N ALA A 181 9.91 -19.89 1.47
CA ALA A 181 10.06 -21.28 1.90
C ALA A 181 8.74 -22.08 1.88
N THR A 182 8.85 -23.40 1.79
CA THR A 182 7.72 -24.33 1.90
C THR A 182 7.77 -25.05 3.24
N TYR A 183 6.67 -25.02 3.99
CA TYR A 183 6.54 -25.64 5.31
C TYR A 183 5.59 -26.82 5.27
N ALA A 184 5.93 -27.89 6.00
CA ALA A 184 4.98 -28.95 6.27
C ALA A 184 3.92 -28.42 7.25
N LEU A 185 2.64 -28.63 6.92
CA LEU A 185 1.56 -28.35 7.86
C LEU A 185 1.67 -29.33 9.05
N PRO A 186 1.56 -28.85 10.30
CA PRO A 186 1.44 -29.74 11.44
C PRO A 186 0.21 -30.65 11.29
N GLU A 187 0.16 -31.81 11.95
CA GLU A 187 -0.98 -32.73 11.80
C GLU A 187 -2.32 -32.11 12.24
N VAL A 188 -2.26 -31.14 13.15
CA VAL A 188 -3.40 -30.42 13.72
C VAL A 188 -3.11 -28.92 13.79
N ASP A 189 -4.16 -28.11 13.79
CA ASP A 189 -4.09 -26.67 14.00
C ASP A 189 -3.95 -26.31 15.49
N GLU A 190 -3.92 -25.01 15.76
CA GLU A 190 -3.81 -24.40 17.10
C GLU A 190 -4.93 -24.84 18.07
N PHE A 191 -6.03 -25.38 17.53
CA PHE A 191 -7.22 -25.83 18.25
C PHE A 191 -7.36 -27.36 18.25
N GLY A 192 -6.34 -28.10 17.79
CA GLY A 192 -6.34 -29.56 17.74
C GLY A 192 -7.17 -30.17 16.60
N GLN A 193 -7.59 -29.38 15.61
CA GLN A 193 -8.34 -29.87 14.45
C GLN A 193 -7.42 -30.19 13.27
N LYS A 194 -7.75 -31.23 12.49
CA LYS A 194 -6.99 -31.54 11.26
C LYS A 194 -7.19 -30.44 10.21
N TRP A 195 -6.10 -30.05 9.55
CA TRP A 195 -6.13 -29.10 8.44
C TRP A 195 -7.05 -29.59 7.33
N LYS A 196 -8.07 -28.79 7.00
CA LYS A 196 -8.97 -29.02 5.87
C LYS A 196 -8.68 -27.98 4.80
N SER A 197 -8.05 -28.38 3.71
CA SER A 197 -7.89 -27.52 2.54
C SER A 197 -9.26 -27.08 2.03
N ARG A 198 -9.42 -25.77 1.83
CA ARG A 198 -10.64 -25.18 1.26
C ARG A 198 -10.25 -24.45 -0.02
N ASP A 199 -11.14 -24.50 -1.00
CA ASP A 199 -10.98 -23.69 -2.19
C ASP A 199 -11.09 -22.19 -1.84
N PRO A 200 -10.33 -21.32 -2.53
CA PRO A 200 -10.43 -19.89 -2.33
C PRO A 200 -11.87 -19.42 -2.63
N ILE A 201 -12.39 -18.54 -1.78
CA ILE A 201 -13.76 -17.99 -1.89
C ILE A 201 -13.93 -17.25 -3.23
N GLN A 202 -12.86 -16.62 -3.72
CA GLN A 202 -12.81 -15.97 -5.02
C GLN A 202 -11.55 -16.45 -5.75
N PRO A 203 -11.69 -17.25 -6.82
CA PRO A 203 -10.53 -17.65 -7.60
C PRO A 203 -9.94 -16.44 -8.35
N PRO A 204 -8.63 -16.44 -8.65
CA PRO A 204 -8.03 -15.41 -9.47
C PRO A 204 -8.72 -15.34 -10.83
N THR A 205 -8.98 -14.13 -11.35
CA THR A 205 -9.63 -13.92 -12.65
C THR A 205 -8.81 -14.51 -13.81
N ALA A 206 -7.48 -14.42 -13.70
CA ALA A 206 -6.52 -15.03 -14.62
C ALA A 206 -5.34 -15.62 -13.82
N PRO A 207 -5.46 -16.86 -13.31
CA PRO A 207 -4.39 -17.43 -12.50
C PRO A 207 -3.15 -17.70 -13.36
N PRO A 208 -1.93 -17.39 -12.89
CA PRO A 208 -0.70 -17.61 -13.65
C PRO A 208 -0.44 -19.09 -13.95
N TYR A 209 -1.04 -20.00 -13.17
CA TYR A 209 -0.99 -21.44 -13.39
C TYR A 209 -1.99 -21.95 -14.44
N LYS A 210 -2.89 -21.11 -14.96
CA LYS A 210 -3.90 -21.51 -15.96
C LYS A 210 -3.25 -22.10 -17.21
N THR A 211 -2.23 -21.41 -17.74
CA THR A 211 -1.46 -21.86 -18.91
C THR A 211 -0.75 -23.18 -18.63
N ALA A 212 -0.16 -23.34 -17.44
CA ALA A 212 0.49 -24.58 -17.04
C ALA A 212 -0.51 -25.75 -16.90
N LEU A 213 -1.71 -25.50 -16.37
CA LEU A 213 -2.78 -26.49 -16.30
C LEU A 213 -3.32 -26.87 -17.68
N GLU A 214 -3.46 -25.90 -18.59
CA GLU A 214 -3.86 -26.13 -19.98
C GLU A 214 -2.81 -26.95 -20.73
N MET A 215 -1.53 -26.61 -20.58
CA MET A 215 -0.41 -27.38 -21.10
C MET A 215 -0.38 -28.79 -20.50
N ARG A 216 -0.61 -28.95 -19.19
CA ARG A 216 -0.67 -30.27 -18.53
C ARG A 216 -1.87 -31.10 -19.01
N ARG A 217 -3.01 -30.47 -19.30
CA ARG A 217 -4.17 -31.11 -19.93
C ARG A 217 -3.88 -31.53 -21.37
N GLN A 218 -3.15 -30.71 -22.14
CA GLN A 218 -2.72 -31.04 -23.50
C GLN A 218 -1.64 -32.13 -23.54
N LEU A 219 -0.76 -32.18 -22.53
CA LEU A 219 0.37 -33.11 -22.44
C LEU A 219 0.02 -34.46 -21.78
N GLY A 220 -1.14 -34.62 -21.14
CA GLY A 220 -1.40 -35.86 -20.40
C GLY A 220 -2.79 -36.00 -19.79
N GLY A 221 -3.81 -36.22 -20.63
CA GLY A 221 -5.04 -36.94 -20.27
C GLY A 221 -4.80 -38.45 -20.08
N GLY A 222 -3.76 -38.84 -19.33
CA GLY A 222 -3.48 -40.22 -18.95
C GLY A 222 -3.70 -40.38 -17.45
N GLY A 223 -4.90 -40.80 -17.07
CA GLY A 223 -5.27 -41.03 -15.68
C GLY A 223 -4.43 -42.14 -15.05
N LEU A 224 -3.84 -41.85 -13.89
CA LEU A 224 -3.46 -42.89 -12.93
C LEU A 224 -4.73 -43.26 -12.16
N SER A 225 -5.42 -44.29 -12.65
CA SER A 225 -6.38 -45.04 -11.83
C SER A 225 -5.58 -45.81 -10.79
N THR A 226 -5.72 -45.44 -9.51
CA THR A 226 -5.29 -46.29 -8.41
C THR A 226 -6.35 -47.36 -8.16
N SER A 227 -6.00 -48.60 -8.50
CA SER A 227 -6.59 -49.82 -7.96
C SER A 227 -5.71 -50.34 -6.84
#